data_AF-A0A0P4WMG9-F1
#
_entry.id   AF-A0A0P4WMG9-F1
#
_cell.length_a   1.000
_cell.length_b   1.000
_cell.length_c   1.000
_cell.angle_alpha   90.00
_cell.angle_beta   90.00
_cell.angle_gamma   90.00
#
_symmetry.space_group_name_H-M   'P 1'
#
loop_
_entity.id
_entity.type
_entity.pdbx_description
1 polymer ?
#
loop_
_entity_poly.entity_id
_entity_poly.type
_entity_poly.pdbx_seq_one_letter_code
_entity_poly.pdbx_strand_id
1 'polypeptide(L)'
;MMGLSFQKDLYLASEQIYPPKNDDCTKLQERLIKKLGGNAYPFTFKMPEQAPPSVTIQPAQEDEGRPCGVEYYIKVYVGENEEDRSHKRCVEVLWLYRGILSS
;
A
#
# COMPACT_ATOMS: atom_id res chain seq x y z
N MET A 1 2.17 -14.96 27.45
CA MET A 1 2.04 -13.50 27.60
C MET A 1 1.21 -12.99 26.43
N MET A 2 0.03 -12.39 26.67
CA MET A 2 -0.79 -11.83 25.58
C MET A 2 -0.09 -10.57 25.05
N GLY A 3 0.68 -10.71 23.97
CA GLY A 3 1.34 -9.58 23.33
C GLY A 3 0.31 -8.61 22.76
N LEU A 4 0.24 -7.41 23.32
CA LEU A 4 -0.55 -6.30 22.77
C LEU A 4 0.11 -5.84 21.48
N SER A 5 -0.45 -6.20 20.32
CA SER A 5 -0.06 -5.59 19.05
C SER A 5 -0.81 -4.27 18.89
N PHE A 6 -0.11 -3.16 19.10
CA PHE A 6 -0.66 -1.84 18.84
C PHE A 6 -0.43 -1.48 17.37
N GLN A 7 -1.50 -1.51 16.58
CA GLN A 7 -1.50 -1.02 15.20
C GLN A 7 -2.34 0.26 15.16
N LYS A 8 -1.74 1.35 14.68
CA LYS A 8 -2.44 2.60 14.42
C LYS A 8 -2.37 2.90 12.94
N ASP A 9 -3.53 3.10 12.33
CA ASP A 9 -3.60 3.55 10.94
C ASP A 9 -3.20 5.04 10.90
N LEU A 10 -2.08 5.32 10.26
CA LEU A 10 -1.53 6.68 10.16
C LEU A 10 -2.10 7.45 8.96
N TYR A 11 -2.36 6.73 7.87
CA TYR A 11 -2.95 7.28 6.66
C TYR A 11 -3.73 6.20 5.92
N LEU A 12 -4.94 6.55 5.51
CA LEU A 12 -5.79 5.72 4.66
C LEU A 12 -6.31 6.59 3.52
N ALA A 13 -6.08 6.14 2.30
CA ALA A 13 -6.71 6.70 1.12
C ALA A 13 -7.14 5.57 0.20
N SER A 14 -8.24 5.80 -0.52
CA SER A 14 -8.86 4.86 -1.44
C SER A 14 -9.23 5.63 -2.70
N GLU A 15 -9.05 4.99 -3.85
CA GLU A 15 -9.36 5.58 -5.14
C GLU A 15 -9.91 4.50 -6.08
N GLN A 16 -10.97 4.84 -6.80
CA GLN A 16 -11.54 3.99 -7.83
C GLN A 16 -10.72 4.07 -9.13
N ILE A 17 -10.05 2.98 -9.48
CA ILE A 17 -9.23 2.86 -10.71
C ILE A 17 -10.11 2.54 -11.94
N TYR A 18 -11.18 1.76 -11.74
CA TYR A 18 -12.11 1.37 -12.79
C TYR A 18 -13.56 1.53 -12.30
N PRO A 19 -14.50 2.05 -13.12
CA PRO A 19 -14.32 2.56 -14.49
C PRO A 19 -13.37 3.77 -14.57
N PRO A 20 -12.60 3.92 -15.66
CA PRO A 20 -11.56 4.94 -15.74
C PRO A 20 -12.15 6.34 -15.71
N LYS A 21 -11.55 7.22 -14.91
CA LYS A 21 -11.82 8.65 -14.88
C LYS A 21 -10.86 9.37 -15.84
N ASN A 22 -11.24 10.55 -16.32
CA ASN A 22 -10.36 11.38 -17.15
C ASN A 22 -9.28 12.02 -16.28
N ASP A 23 -8.26 11.23 -15.93
CA ASP A 23 -7.11 11.68 -15.14
C ASP A 23 -5.87 11.88 -16.01
N ASP A 24 -5.09 12.91 -15.66
CA ASP A 24 -3.83 13.20 -16.31
C ASP A 24 -2.82 12.08 -16.07
N CYS A 25 -2.34 11.46 -17.16
CA CYS A 25 -1.32 10.41 -17.11
C CYS A 25 0.08 11.00 -17.17
N THR A 26 1.02 10.40 -16.43
CA THR A 26 2.44 10.67 -16.62
C THR A 26 2.95 10.05 -17.94
N LYS A 27 4.02 10.61 -18.51
CA LYS A 27 4.67 10.05 -19.72
C LYS A 27 5.06 8.58 -19.58
N LEU A 28 5.35 8.12 -18.37
CA LEU A 28 5.67 6.72 -18.08
C LEU A 28 4.40 5.86 -18.11
N GLN A 29 3.32 6.30 -17.47
CA GLN A 29 2.02 5.61 -17.52
C GLN A 29 1.52 5.49 -18.96
N GLU A 30 1.60 6.54 -19.78
CA GLU A 30 1.23 6.46 -21.21
C GLU A 30 2.00 5.39 -21.97
N ARG A 31 3.32 5.27 -21.71
CA ARG A 31 4.16 4.22 -22.33
C ARG A 31 3.76 2.82 -21.85
N LEU A 32 3.43 2.67 -20.56
CA LEU A 32 2.98 1.40 -20.01
C LEU A 32 1.62 0.99 -20.58
N ILE A 33 0.67 1.91 -20.69
CA ILE A 33 -0.65 1.66 -21.27
C ILE A 33 -0.50 1.19 -22.73
N LYS A 34 0.32 1.89 -23.53
CA LYS A 34 0.62 1.48 -24.91
C LYS A 34 1.26 0.10 -25.01
N LYS A 35 2.07 -0.30 -24.03
CA LYS A 35 2.77 -1.59 -23.99
C LYS A 35 1.88 -2.73 -23.50
N LEU A 36 1.02 -2.47 -22.52
CA LEU A 36 0.19 -3.47 -21.84
C LEU A 36 -1.20 -3.65 -22.49
N GLY A 37 -1.66 -2.67 -23.28
CA GLY A 37 -2.91 -2.75 -24.03
C GLY A 37 -4.12 -2.13 -23.33
N GLY A 38 -5.32 -2.38 -23.87
CA GLY A 38 -6.57 -1.68 -23.50
C GLY A 38 -7.10 -1.94 -22.08
N ASN A 39 -6.54 -2.92 -21.36
CA ASN A 39 -6.91 -3.25 -19.97
C ASN A 39 -5.90 -2.72 -18.94
N ALA A 40 -5.01 -1.81 -19.35
CA ALA A 40 -4.07 -1.15 -18.47
C ALA A 40 -4.66 0.16 -17.96
N TYR A 41 -4.97 0.22 -16.67
CA TYR A 41 -5.55 1.39 -16.01
C TYR A 41 -4.50 2.06 -15.11
N PRO A 42 -4.19 3.35 -15.32
CA PRO A 42 -3.23 4.07 -14.50
C PRO A 42 -3.84 4.40 -13.13
N PHE A 43 -2.98 4.48 -12.12
CA PHE A 43 -3.32 5.02 -10.81
C PHE A 43 -2.12 5.82 -10.27
N THR A 44 -2.39 6.82 -9.43
CA THR A 44 -1.34 7.65 -8.85
C THR A 44 -1.65 7.94 -7.39
N PHE A 45 -0.82 7.44 -6.49
CA PHE A 45 -0.94 7.72 -5.07
C PHE A 45 0.07 8.79 -4.65
N LYS A 46 -0.42 9.87 -4.02
CA LYS A 46 0.44 10.91 -3.43
C LYS A 46 0.49 10.72 -1.92
N MET A 47 1.67 10.40 -1.42
CA MET A 47 1.90 10.27 0.01
C MET A 47 1.88 11.65 0.68
N PRO A 48 1.24 11.82 1.85
CA PRO A 48 1.27 13.08 2.59
C PRO A 48 2.70 13.49 2.97
N GLU A 49 3.03 14.78 2.92
CA GLU A 49 4.37 15.29 3.29
C GLU A 49 4.74 15.03 4.75
N GLN A 50 3.72 14.92 5.61
CA GLN A 50 3.84 14.66 7.05
C GLN A 50 3.81 13.16 7.39
N ALA A 51 3.78 12.28 6.39
CA ALA A 51 3.83 10.85 6.61
C ALA A 51 5.23 10.43 7.08
N PRO A 52 5.35 9.72 8.22
CA PRO A 52 6.65 9.27 8.72
C PRO A 52 7.33 8.28 7.75
N PRO A 53 8.67 8.20 7.71
CA PRO A 53 9.37 7.22 6.88
C PRO A 53 9.00 5.77 7.26
N SER A 54 9.03 4.85 6.29
CA SER A 54 8.85 3.43 6.60
C SER A 54 10.10 2.86 7.26
N VAL A 55 10.01 2.65 8.56
CA VAL A 55 11.10 2.16 9.41
C VAL A 55 10.60 0.98 10.21
N THR A 56 11.35 -0.12 10.19
CA THR A 56 11.11 -1.27 11.04
C THR A 56 12.29 -1.49 11.98
N ILE A 57 11.99 -1.56 13.27
CA ILE A 57 12.95 -1.90 14.31
C ILE A 57 12.95 -3.42 14.44
N GLN A 58 14.08 -4.03 14.11
CA GLN A 58 14.26 -5.46 14.29
C GLN A 58 14.65 -5.73 15.76
N PRO A 59 13.95 -6.64 16.46
CA PRO A 59 14.34 -7.03 17.82
C PRO A 59 15.72 -7.71 17.79
N ALA A 60 16.45 -7.63 18.91
CA ALA A 60 17.68 -8.38 19.08
C ALA A 60 17.41 -9.90 18.96
N GLN A 61 18.41 -10.68 18.57
CA GLN A 61 18.26 -12.14 18.39
C GLN A 61 17.76 -12.87 19.65
N GLU A 62 17.95 -12.28 20.83
CA GLU A 62 17.52 -12.83 22.12
C GLU A 62 16.10 -12.40 22.54
N ASP A 63 15.49 -11.44 21.84
CA ASP A 63 14.16 -10.94 22.11
C ASP A 63 13.12 -11.59 21.15
N GLU A 64 12.17 -12.35 21.68
CA GLU A 64 11.04 -12.93 20.93
C GLU A 64 9.95 -11.89 20.54
N GLY A 65 10.31 -10.61 20.48
CA GLY A 65 9.39 -9.52 20.15
C GLY A 65 8.96 -9.55 18.68
N ARG A 66 7.76 -9.04 18.37
CA ARG A 66 7.41 -8.75 16.97
C ARG A 66 8.14 -7.47 16.53
N PRO A 67 8.59 -7.39 15.26
CA PRO A 67 9.15 -6.15 14.74
C PRO A 67 8.14 -5.02 14.86
N CYS A 68 8.59 -3.88 15.36
CA CYS A 68 7.79 -2.68 15.56
C CYS A 68 8.20 -1.64 14.53
N GLY A 69 7.24 -1.06 13.82
CA GLY A 69 7.58 -0.15 12.75
C GLY A 69 6.41 0.57 12.12
N VAL A 70 6.76 1.51 11.24
CA VAL A 70 5.84 2.17 10.31
C VAL A 70 5.94 1.44 8.98
N GLU A 71 4.82 0.92 8.52
CA GLU A 71 4.72 0.20 7.24
C GLU A 71 3.65 0.84 6.37
N TYR A 72 3.93 0.94 5.08
CA TYR A 72 2.96 1.38 4.08
C TYR A 72 2.76 0.27 3.06
N TYR A 73 1.50 0.05 2.71
CA TYR A 73 1.13 -0.91 1.67
C TYR A 73 0.03 -0.30 0.80
N ILE A 74 -0.01 -0.74 -0.45
CA ILE A 74 -1.09 -0.45 -1.39
C ILE A 74 -1.88 -1.75 -1.55
N LYS A 75 -3.20 -1.66 -1.40
CA LYS A 75 -4.13 -2.76 -1.69
C LYS A 75 -4.91 -2.40 -2.94
N VAL A 76 -4.92 -3.32 -3.90
CA VAL A 76 -5.78 -3.24 -5.08
C VAL A 76 -6.76 -4.38 -5.01
N TYR A 77 -8.04 -4.08 -5.17
CA TYR A 77 -9.10 -5.08 -5.13
C TYR A 77 -10.23 -4.75 -6.08
N VAL A 78 -11.00 -5.79 -6.41
CA VAL A 78 -12.26 -5.65 -7.16
C VAL A 78 -13.40 -5.76 -6.16
N GLY A 79 -14.28 -4.75 -6.13
CA GLY A 79 -15.46 -4.70 -5.27
C GLY A 79 -16.61 -4.01 -5.98
N GLU A 80 -17.84 -4.26 -5.51
CA GLU A 80 -19.04 -3.65 -6.09
C GLU A 80 -19.25 -2.21 -5.57
N ASN A 81 -18.73 -1.90 -4.38
CA ASN A 81 -18.81 -0.59 -3.73
C ASN A 81 -17.48 -0.20 -3.08
N GLU A 82 -17.23 1.10 -2.89
CA GLU A 82 -16.01 1.62 -2.25
C GLU A 82 -15.86 1.19 -0.76
N GLU A 83 -16.97 0.84 -0.12
CA GLU A 83 -17.01 0.37 1.27
C GLU A 83 -16.94 -1.16 1.39
N ASP A 84 -16.99 -1.88 0.28
CA ASP A 84 -17.01 -3.33 0.29
C ASP A 84 -15.63 -3.85 0.74
N ARG A 85 -15.58 -4.43 1.95
CA ARG A 85 -14.38 -5.10 2.46
C ARG A 85 -14.21 -6.38 1.66
N SER A 86 -13.55 -6.23 0.52
CA SER A 86 -13.29 -7.25 -0.49
C SER A 86 -13.02 -8.64 0.07
N HIS A 87 -13.63 -9.64 -0.58
CA HIS A 87 -13.33 -11.04 -0.34
C HIS A 87 -11.83 -11.28 -0.62
N LYS A 88 -11.13 -11.93 0.32
CA LYS A 88 -9.66 -12.20 0.29
C LYS A 88 -9.10 -12.78 -1.03
N ARG A 89 -9.96 -13.24 -1.94
CA ARG A 89 -9.61 -13.87 -3.21
C ARG A 89 -9.20 -12.88 -4.31
N CYS A 90 -9.55 -11.59 -4.20
CA CYS A 90 -9.27 -10.59 -5.23
C CYS A 90 -8.55 -9.37 -4.66
N VAL A 91 -7.55 -9.57 -3.82
CA VAL A 91 -6.77 -8.49 -3.21
C VAL A 91 -5.28 -8.71 -3.47
N GLU A 92 -4.68 -7.81 -4.23
CA GLU A 92 -3.24 -7.75 -4.43
C GLU A 92 -2.64 -6.71 -3.48
N VAL A 93 -1.56 -7.06 -2.78
CA VAL A 93 -0.90 -6.18 -1.80
C VAL A 93 0.53 -5.91 -2.21
N LEU A 94 0.86 -4.63 -2.39
CA LEU A 94 2.21 -4.15 -2.66
C LEU A 94 2.75 -3.38 -1.45
N TRP A 95 3.88 -3.82 -0.89
CA TRP A 95 4.56 -3.11 0.20
C TRP A 95 5.46 -2.01 -0.36
N LEU A 96 5.34 -0.79 0.17
CA LEU A 96 6.24 0.31 -0.15
C LEU A 96 7.53 0.14 0.68
N TYR A 97 8.66 0.57 0.10
CA TYR A 97 10.03 0.31 0.58
C TYR A 97 10.21 0.28 2.10
N ARG A 98 10.89 -0.75 2.62
CA ARG A 98 11.20 -0.95 4.04
C ARG A 98 12.65 -0.55 4.35
N GLY A 99 12.86 0.46 5.19
CA GLY A 99 14.14 0.67 5.87
C GLY A 99 14.22 -0.21 7.13
N ILE A 100 15.21 -1.11 7.20
CA ILE A 100 15.46 -1.91 8.40
C ILE A 100 16.53 -1.20 9.22
N LEU A 101 16.21 -0.90 10.48
CA LEU A 101 17.19 -0.47 11.47
C LEU A 101 17.48 -1.66 12.39
N SER A 102 18.72 -2.16 12.36
CA SER A 102 19.23 -3.09 13.37
C SER A 102 19.89 -2.28 14.48
N SER A 103 19.61 -2.63 15.75
CA SER A 103 20.33 -2.09 16.91
C SER A 103 21.79 -2.51 16.92
#